data_AF-A0A8R1DLZ7-F1
#
_entry.id   AF-A0A8R1DLZ7-F1
#
_cell.length_a   1.000
_cell.length_b   1.000
_cell.length_c   1.000
_cell.angle_alpha   90.00
_cell.angle_beta   90.00
_cell.angle_gamma   90.00
#
_symmetry.space_group_name_H-M   'P 1'
#
loop_
_entity.id
_entity.type
_entity.pdbx_description
1 polymer ?
#
loop_
_entity_poly.entity_id
_entity_poly.type
_entity_poly.pdbx_seq_one_letter_code
_entity_poly.pdbx_strand_id
1 'polypeptide(L)'
;MNSWWDKLFALQINRFIWLALICEVCAGCKKAIDPDVERSIFSMNRHWHLEHFRCATCSRPFHGHEHYEKKGKAYCKKDFLELIGHHCFICDKNCAGAMVHVFGKAFCPDCYRCKGCDRVLHHKDKVMELDLLPLCKKCIGHKNFQKALKYKSG
;
A
#
# COMPACT_ATOMS: atom_id res chain seq x y z
N MET A 1 52.30 -40.96 -19.91
CA MET A 1 50.91 -41.34 -20.26
C MET A 1 50.01 -40.54 -19.36
N ASN A 2 49.63 -39.37 -19.87
CA ASN A 2 49.13 -38.27 -19.07
C ASN A 2 47.64 -38.48 -18.94
N SER A 3 47.26 -38.99 -17.76
CA SER A 3 45.93 -39.51 -17.49
C SER A 3 44.89 -38.43 -17.78
N TRP A 4 44.13 -38.68 -18.84
CA TRP A 4 42.92 -37.94 -19.20
C TRP A 4 41.81 -38.10 -18.15
N TRP A 5 42.06 -38.80 -17.04
CA TRP A 5 41.14 -39.02 -15.93
C TRP A 5 41.32 -37.99 -14.80
N ASP A 6 42.50 -37.36 -14.66
CA ASP A 6 42.76 -36.38 -13.59
C ASP A 6 42.05 -35.03 -13.80
N LYS A 7 41.60 -34.74 -15.04
CA LYS A 7 40.85 -33.50 -15.36
C LYS A 7 39.34 -33.61 -15.11
N LEU A 8 38.80 -34.83 -14.99
CA LEU A 8 37.38 -35.03 -14.68
C LEU A 8 37.11 -34.92 -13.17
N PHE A 9 38.09 -35.25 -12.32
CA PHE A 9 37.97 -35.11 -10.87
C PHE A 9 38.01 -33.64 -10.38
N ALA A 10 38.71 -32.74 -11.09
CA ALA A 10 38.76 -31.32 -10.73
C ALA A 10 37.45 -30.55 -10.99
N LEU A 11 36.55 -31.07 -11.84
CA LEU A 11 35.27 -30.45 -12.14
C LEU A 11 34.17 -30.78 -11.11
N GLN A 12 34.29 -31.89 -10.38
CA GLN A 12 33.32 -32.28 -9.34
C GLN A 12 33.59 -31.62 -7.98
N ILE A 13 34.86 -31.29 -7.67
CA ILE A 13 35.22 -30.56 -6.44
C ILE A 13 34.81 -29.08 -6.54
N ASN A 14 34.84 -28.51 -7.75
CA ASN A 14 34.44 -27.12 -8.00
C ASN A 14 32.93 -26.90 -7.79
N ARG A 15 32.08 -27.90 -8.05
CA ARG A 15 30.63 -27.80 -7.82
C ARG A 15 30.28 -27.72 -6.33
N PHE A 16 30.96 -28.50 -5.48
CA PHE A 16 30.73 -28.47 -4.03
C PHE A 16 31.24 -27.19 -3.35
N ILE A 17 32.36 -26.63 -3.82
CA ILE A 17 32.90 -25.37 -3.29
C ILE A 17 32.08 -24.17 -3.81
N TRP A 18 31.57 -24.21 -5.04
CA TRP A 18 30.61 -23.22 -5.56
C TRP A 18 29.26 -23.25 -4.83
N LEU A 19 28.70 -24.43 -4.58
CA LEU A 19 27.43 -24.59 -3.84
C LEU A 19 27.52 -24.07 -2.39
N ALA A 20 28.70 -24.16 -1.76
CA ALA A 20 28.92 -23.67 -0.40
C ALA A 20 29.12 -22.14 -0.31
N LEU A 21 29.52 -21.48 -1.40
CA LEU A 21 29.83 -20.04 -1.43
C LEU A 21 28.64 -19.15 -1.81
N ILE A 22 27.59 -19.70 -2.44
CA ILE A 22 26.39 -18.95 -2.87
C ILE A 22 25.13 -19.72 -2.41
N CYS A 23 25.06 -20.05 -1.11
CA CYS A 23 23.82 -20.60 -0.56
C CYS A 23 22.89 -19.43 -0.19
N GLU A 24 22.02 -19.07 -1.11
CA GLU A 24 21.01 -18.03 -0.88
C GLU A 24 19.96 -18.54 0.10
N VAL A 25 19.86 -17.95 1.28
CA VAL A 25 18.85 -18.36 2.28
C VAL A 25 17.59 -17.54 2.10
N CYS A 26 16.46 -18.22 1.95
CA CYS A 26 15.16 -17.57 1.85
C CYS A 26 14.83 -16.80 3.14
N ALA A 27 14.59 -15.50 3.02
CA ALA A 27 14.25 -14.66 4.17
C ALA A 27 12.90 -15.02 4.82
N GLY A 28 11.98 -15.66 4.10
CA GLY A 28 10.67 -16.08 4.60
C GLY A 28 10.69 -17.41 5.37
N CYS A 29 11.21 -18.49 4.77
CA CYS A 29 11.21 -19.82 5.40
C CYS A 29 12.53 -20.22 6.07
N LYS A 30 13.59 -19.42 5.93
CA LYS A 30 14.94 -19.66 6.47
C LYS A 30 15.64 -20.92 5.94
N LYS A 31 15.14 -21.50 4.84
CA LYS A 31 15.77 -22.62 4.13
C LYS A 31 16.66 -22.09 3.00
N ALA A 32 17.68 -22.87 2.66
CA ALA A 32 18.47 -22.68 1.45
C ALA A 32 17.57 -22.70 0.22
N ILE A 33 17.90 -21.88 -0.77
CA ILE A 33 17.35 -21.88 -2.12
C ILE A 33 18.37 -22.60 -2.99
N ASP A 34 17.94 -23.64 -3.70
CA ASP A 34 18.77 -24.32 -4.70
C ASP A 34 18.68 -23.56 -6.04
N PRO A 35 19.73 -22.85 -6.49
CA PRO A 35 19.66 -22.06 -7.72
C PRO A 35 19.55 -22.90 -9.00
N ASP A 36 19.89 -24.19 -8.96
CA ASP A 36 19.81 -25.09 -10.12
C ASP A 36 18.39 -25.67 -10.28
N VAL A 37 17.60 -25.70 -9.21
CA VAL A 37 16.29 -26.37 -9.16
C VAL A 37 15.14 -25.40 -8.92
N GLU A 38 15.35 -24.38 -8.09
CA GLU A 38 14.32 -23.48 -7.58
C GLU A 38 14.44 -22.08 -8.15
N ARG A 39 13.28 -21.46 -8.43
CA ARG A 39 13.22 -20.04 -8.80
C ARG A 39 13.15 -19.16 -7.56
N SER A 40 13.93 -18.09 -7.55
CA SER A 40 13.96 -17.09 -6.48
C SER A 40 13.78 -15.67 -7.00
N ILE A 41 13.52 -14.74 -6.07
CA ILE A 41 13.52 -13.30 -6.32
C ILE A 41 14.44 -12.61 -5.30
N PHE A 42 15.24 -11.68 -5.79
CA PHE A 42 16.01 -10.77 -4.94
C PHE A 42 15.24 -9.46 -4.76
N SER A 43 14.80 -9.18 -3.54
CA SER A 43 14.06 -7.95 -3.19
C SER A 43 14.25 -7.63 -1.70
N MET A 44 14.12 -6.36 -1.34
CA MET A 44 14.40 -5.87 0.02
C MET A 44 15.80 -6.28 0.52
N ASN A 45 16.78 -6.30 -0.39
CA ASN A 45 18.16 -6.71 -0.15
C ASN A 45 18.31 -8.14 0.43
N ARG A 46 17.40 -9.06 0.07
CA ARG A 46 17.37 -10.46 0.52
C ARG A 46 16.84 -11.38 -0.59
N HIS A 47 17.15 -12.66 -0.49
CA HIS A 47 16.63 -13.70 -1.40
C HIS A 47 15.36 -14.34 -0.85
N TRP A 48 14.44 -14.67 -1.75
CA TRP A 48 13.15 -15.25 -1.40
C TRP A 48 12.75 -16.33 -2.41
N HIS A 49 12.17 -17.43 -1.93
CA HIS A 49 11.32 -18.25 -2.79
C HIS A 49 10.12 -17.44 -3.27
N LEU A 50 9.66 -17.69 -4.49
CA LEU A 50 8.50 -17.02 -5.08
C LEU A 50 7.23 -17.10 -4.21
N GLU A 51 7.01 -18.23 -3.55
CA GLU A 51 5.86 -18.46 -2.64
C GLU A 51 5.97 -17.74 -1.30
N HIS A 52 7.20 -17.41 -0.88
CA HIS A 52 7.48 -16.82 0.42
C HIS A 52 7.58 -15.29 0.36
N PHE A 53 7.80 -14.73 -0.83
CA PHE A 53 7.70 -13.29 -1.04
C PHE A 53 6.23 -12.90 -1.24
N ARG A 54 5.63 -12.37 -0.17
CA ARG A 54 4.19 -12.15 -0.05
C ARG A 54 3.86 -10.73 0.39
N CYS A 55 2.68 -10.25 0.01
CA CYS A 55 2.15 -8.98 0.50
C CYS A 55 2.03 -9.00 2.03
N ALA A 56 2.55 -7.98 2.71
CA ALA A 56 2.50 -7.88 4.16
C ALA A 56 1.09 -7.69 4.73
N THR A 57 0.10 -7.30 3.91
CA THR A 57 -1.30 -7.11 4.32
C THR A 57 -2.15 -8.32 3.97
N CYS A 58 -2.31 -8.65 2.69
CA CYS A 58 -3.17 -9.76 2.27
C CYS A 58 -2.50 -11.14 2.23
N SER A 59 -1.19 -11.24 2.51
CA SER A 59 -0.42 -12.49 2.48
C SER A 59 -0.37 -13.22 1.14
N ARG A 60 -0.84 -12.61 0.05
CA ARG A 60 -0.77 -13.20 -1.29
C ARG A 60 0.69 -13.20 -1.80
N PRO A 61 1.21 -14.32 -2.32
CA PRO A 61 2.51 -14.37 -2.99
C PRO A 61 2.53 -13.53 -4.26
N PHE A 62 3.67 -12.91 -4.54
CA PHE A 62 3.85 -12.10 -5.74
C PHE A 62 4.20 -12.93 -6.97
N HIS A 63 4.82 -14.10 -6.81
CA HIS A 63 5.24 -14.96 -7.94
C HIS A 63 6.08 -14.24 -9.01
N GLY A 64 6.83 -13.20 -8.62
CA GLY A 64 7.62 -12.38 -9.54
C GLY A 64 6.85 -11.23 -10.22
N HIS A 65 5.56 -11.05 -9.91
CA HIS A 65 4.80 -9.87 -10.31
C HIS A 65 5.23 -8.61 -9.56
N GLU A 66 4.79 -7.45 -10.04
CA GLU A 66 5.09 -6.15 -9.43
C GLU A 66 4.70 -6.10 -7.94
N HIS A 67 5.56 -5.45 -7.15
CA HIS A 67 5.35 -5.18 -5.73
C HIS A 67 5.82 -3.77 -5.38
N TYR A 68 5.34 -3.25 -4.27
CA TYR A 68 5.67 -1.91 -3.78
C TYR A 68 6.24 -2.00 -2.37
N GLU A 69 7.36 -1.32 -2.11
CA GLU A 69 8.08 -1.39 -0.84
C GLU A 69 7.81 -0.15 0.03
N LYS A 70 7.48 -0.34 1.32
CA LYS A 70 7.36 0.75 2.31
C LYS A 70 7.74 0.25 3.71
N LYS A 71 8.68 0.95 4.36
CA LYS A 71 9.20 0.61 5.70
C LYS A 71 9.70 -0.84 5.81
N GLY A 72 10.41 -1.33 4.79
CA GLY A 72 10.96 -2.69 4.77
C GLY A 72 9.90 -3.79 4.68
N LYS A 73 8.75 -3.50 4.08
CA LYS A 73 7.68 -4.46 3.79
C LYS A 73 7.25 -4.32 2.33
N ALA A 74 6.90 -5.43 1.70
CA ALA A 74 6.37 -5.47 0.34
C ALA A 74 4.83 -5.56 0.35
N TYR A 75 4.18 -4.83 -0.57
CA TYR A 75 2.74 -4.74 -0.70
C TYR A 75 2.30 -4.93 -2.15
N CYS A 76 1.11 -5.50 -2.36
CA CYS A 76 0.47 -5.44 -3.67
C CYS A 76 -0.03 -4.02 -3.96
N LYS A 77 -0.26 -3.68 -5.24
CA LYS A 77 -0.74 -2.35 -5.65
C LYS A 77 -1.93 -1.86 -4.83
N LYS A 78 -2.93 -2.71 -4.61
CA LYS A 78 -4.15 -2.39 -3.86
C LYS A 78 -3.83 -2.00 -2.41
N ASP A 79 -3.12 -2.86 -1.69
CA ASP A 79 -2.80 -2.64 -0.27
C ASP A 79 -1.80 -1.50 -0.09
N PHE A 80 -0.89 -1.30 -1.06
CA PHE A 80 0.02 -0.18 -1.06
C PHE A 80 -0.73 1.15 -1.19
N LEU A 81 -1.68 1.23 -2.14
CA LEU A 81 -2.54 2.40 -2.31
C LEU A 81 -3.35 2.66 -1.05
N GLU A 82 -3.87 1.62 -0.38
CA GLU A 82 -4.54 1.75 0.92
C GLU A 82 -3.63 2.33 2.01
N LEU A 83 -2.37 1.94 2.01
CA LEU A 83 -1.39 2.37 3.00
C LEU A 83 -0.84 3.79 2.77
N ILE A 84 -0.84 4.30 1.53
CA ILE A 84 -0.36 5.66 1.20
C ILE A 84 -1.51 6.64 0.98
N GLY A 85 -2.71 6.13 0.76
CA GLY A 85 -3.85 6.91 0.34
C GLY A 85 -4.42 7.77 1.46
N HIS A 86 -5.29 8.68 1.06
CA HIS A 86 -6.02 9.55 1.98
C HIS A 86 -7.42 8.98 2.20
N HIS A 87 -7.78 8.81 3.47
CA HIS A 87 -9.08 8.31 3.88
C HIS A 87 -10.10 9.44 3.95
N CYS A 88 -11.30 9.20 3.43
CA CYS A 88 -12.39 10.15 3.56
C CYS A 88 -12.82 10.27 5.03
N PHE A 89 -12.92 11.50 5.53
CA PHE A 89 -13.36 11.80 6.89
C PHE A 89 -14.75 11.24 7.26
N ILE A 90 -15.60 10.93 6.27
CA ILE A 90 -16.97 10.44 6.48
C ILE A 90 -17.06 8.93 6.37
N CYS A 91 -16.61 8.36 5.24
CA CYS A 91 -16.81 6.94 4.94
C CYS A 91 -15.57 6.08 5.19
N ASP A 92 -14.46 6.69 5.59
CA ASP A 92 -13.16 6.05 5.84
C ASP A 92 -12.64 5.21 4.66
N LYS A 93 -13.13 5.47 3.45
CA LYS A 93 -12.61 4.84 2.23
C LYS A 93 -11.40 5.61 1.74
N ASN A 94 -10.36 4.90 1.37
CA ASN A 94 -9.25 5.46 0.62
C ASN A 94 -9.71 5.94 -0.76
N CYS A 95 -9.37 7.19 -1.08
CA CYS A 95 -9.73 7.82 -2.34
C CYS A 95 -8.47 8.14 -3.14
N ALA A 96 -8.21 7.34 -4.18
CA ALA A 96 -6.97 7.37 -4.96
C ALA A 96 -6.85 8.53 -5.98
N GLY A 97 -7.23 9.76 -5.60
CA GLY A 97 -6.84 10.97 -6.37
C GLY A 97 -7.91 12.05 -6.55
N ALA A 98 -9.18 11.76 -6.37
CA ALA A 98 -10.24 12.77 -6.38
C ALA A 98 -10.70 13.04 -4.94
N MET A 99 -9.98 13.91 -4.21
CA MET A 99 -10.38 14.34 -2.87
C MET A 99 -10.51 15.85 -2.80
N VAL A 100 -11.49 16.31 -2.04
CA VAL A 100 -11.62 17.71 -1.66
C VAL A 100 -11.04 17.88 -0.27
N HIS A 101 -10.02 18.72 -0.14
CA HIS A 101 -9.43 19.06 1.14
C HIS A 101 -10.02 20.39 1.63
N VAL A 102 -10.70 20.35 2.77
CA VAL A 102 -11.28 21.53 3.41
C VAL A 102 -11.26 21.35 4.92
N PHE A 103 -11.00 22.43 5.66
CA PHE A 103 -10.93 22.41 7.13
C PHE A 103 -9.93 21.37 7.70
N GLY A 104 -8.82 21.14 6.99
CA GLY A 104 -7.82 20.13 7.38
C GLY A 104 -8.29 18.68 7.24
N LYS A 105 -9.41 18.44 6.53
CA LYS A 105 -10.01 17.12 6.32
C LYS A 105 -10.10 16.81 4.84
N ALA A 106 -10.11 15.52 4.52
CA ALA A 106 -10.22 15.03 3.16
C ALA A 106 -11.59 14.37 2.95
N PHE A 107 -12.31 14.75 1.89
CA PHE A 107 -13.61 14.22 1.54
C PHE A 107 -13.56 13.58 0.17
N CYS A 108 -14.19 12.41 0.02
CA CYS A 108 -14.42 11.82 -1.29
C CYS A 108 -15.52 12.60 -2.03
N PRO A 109 -15.61 12.50 -3.37
CA PRO A 109 -16.61 13.23 -4.16
C PRO A 109 -18.04 12.89 -3.74
N ASP A 110 -18.27 11.65 -3.30
CA ASP A 110 -19.58 11.19 -2.85
C ASP A 110 -19.95 11.72 -1.46
N CYS A 111 -18.98 12.00 -0.59
CA CYS A 111 -19.20 12.44 0.79
C CYS A 111 -19.04 13.95 0.97
N TYR A 112 -18.50 14.67 -0.03
CA TYR A 112 -18.40 16.13 0.02
C TYR A 112 -19.77 16.76 -0.26
N ARG A 113 -20.63 16.76 0.76
CA ARG A 113 -22.03 17.18 0.71
C ARG A 113 -22.37 18.16 1.82
N CYS A 114 -23.30 19.07 1.55
CA CYS A 114 -23.76 20.03 2.54
C CYS A 114 -24.47 19.31 3.70
N LYS A 115 -24.00 19.47 4.93
CA LYS A 115 -24.66 18.88 6.11
C LYS A 115 -26.13 19.30 6.29
N GLY A 116 -26.50 20.48 5.80
CA GLY A 116 -27.85 21.03 5.96
C GLY A 116 -28.86 20.63 4.88
N CYS A 117 -28.41 20.30 3.66
CA CYS A 117 -29.32 19.99 2.54
C CYS A 117 -28.90 18.80 1.68
N ASP A 118 -27.81 18.12 2.05
CA ASP A 118 -27.23 16.94 1.41
C ASP A 118 -26.83 17.08 -0.08
N ARG A 119 -26.90 18.31 -0.62
CA ARG A 119 -26.43 18.62 -1.97
C ARG A 119 -24.94 18.32 -2.07
N VAL A 120 -24.54 17.62 -3.13
CA VAL A 120 -23.13 17.51 -3.54
C VAL A 120 -22.53 18.90 -3.69
N LEU A 121 -21.33 19.06 -3.13
CA LEU A 121 -20.55 20.26 -3.19
C LEU A 121 -19.39 20.06 -4.18
N HIS A 122 -18.95 21.14 -4.82
CA HIS A 122 -17.77 21.13 -5.68
C HIS A 122 -16.63 21.91 -5.06
N HIS A 123 -15.39 21.67 -5.47
CA HIS A 123 -14.20 22.34 -4.92
C HIS A 123 -14.27 23.88 -4.97
N LYS A 124 -15.06 24.45 -5.89
CA LYS A 124 -15.27 25.92 -6.01
C LYS A 124 -16.39 26.45 -5.11
N ASP A 125 -17.20 25.59 -4.51
CA ASP A 125 -18.30 26.02 -3.65
C ASP A 125 -17.74 26.68 -2.38
N LYS A 126 -18.24 27.87 -2.07
CA LYS A 126 -17.97 28.52 -0.79
C LYS A 126 -18.77 27.82 0.31
N VAL A 127 -18.05 27.20 1.23
CA VAL A 127 -18.59 26.43 2.35
C VAL A 127 -18.09 27.00 3.67
N MET A 128 -18.84 26.78 4.75
CA MET A 128 -18.34 26.99 6.12
C MET A 128 -18.41 25.71 6.91
N GLU A 129 -17.57 25.61 7.94
CA GLU A 129 -17.54 24.45 8.83
C GLU A 129 -18.66 24.53 9.86
N LEU A 130 -19.38 23.43 10.04
CA LEU A 130 -20.29 23.20 11.15
C LEU A 130 -20.13 21.77 11.64
N ASP A 131 -19.87 21.58 12.93
CA ASP A 131 -19.67 20.25 13.52
C ASP A 131 -18.67 19.42 12.68
N LEU A 132 -17.59 20.08 12.22
CA LEU A 132 -16.55 19.52 11.36
C LEU A 132 -16.99 19.12 9.93
N LEU A 133 -18.17 19.56 9.50
CA LEU A 133 -18.79 19.22 8.21
C LEU A 133 -19.05 20.47 7.36
N PRO A 134 -19.01 20.36 6.02
CA PRO A 134 -19.20 21.51 5.16
C PRO A 134 -20.68 21.89 5.06
N LEU A 135 -20.95 23.19 5.11
CA LEU A 135 -22.27 23.79 4.97
C LEU A 135 -22.27 24.80 3.81
N CYS A 136 -23.27 24.72 2.92
CA CYS A 136 -23.37 25.62 1.79
C CYS A 136 -23.90 27.01 2.22
N LYS A 137 -23.56 28.04 1.42
CA LYS A 137 -24.02 29.42 1.65
C LYS A 137 -25.54 29.55 1.83
N LYS A 138 -26.34 28.75 1.11
CA LYS A 138 -27.81 28.80 1.21
C LYS A 138 -28.31 28.33 2.58
N CYS A 139 -27.76 27.23 3.10
CA CYS A 139 -28.11 26.71 4.43
C CYS A 139 -27.68 27.68 5.54
N ILE A 140 -26.50 28.30 5.41
CA ILE A 140 -26.03 29.34 6.34
C ILE A 140 -26.98 30.54 6.38
N GLY A 141 -27.48 30.97 5.22
CA GLY A 141 -28.40 32.11 5.11
C GLY A 141 -29.82 31.82 5.61
N HIS A 142 -30.16 30.56 5.90
CA HIS A 142 -31.51 30.20 6.29
C HIS A 142 -31.77 30.56 7.76
N LYS A 143 -32.72 31.46 8.03
CA LYS A 143 -33.01 31.98 9.39
C LYS A 143 -33.24 30.87 10.42
N ASN A 144 -33.94 29.80 10.03
CA ASN A 144 -34.21 28.66 10.92
C ASN A 144 -32.92 27.92 11.29
N PHE A 145 -31.99 27.81 10.36
CA PHE A 145 -30.72 27.14 10.58
C PHE A 145 -29.81 27.98 11.51
N GLN A 146 -29.78 29.30 11.34
CA GLN A 146 -29.04 30.20 12.23
C GLN A 146 -29.55 30.15 13.68
N LYS A 147 -30.86 30.02 13.89
CA LYS A 147 -31.43 29.84 15.23
C LYS A 147 -30.96 28.52 15.87
N ALA A 148 -30.95 27.42 15.10
CA ALA A 148 -30.46 26.13 15.57
C ALA A 148 -28.96 26.15 15.92
N LEU A 149 -28.15 26.89 15.18
CA LEU A 149 -26.72 27.08 15.48
C LEU A 149 -26.48 27.79 16.80
N LYS A 150 -27.24 28.86 17.08
CA LYS A 150 -27.12 29.63 18.33
C LYS A 150 -27.49 28.83 19.57
N TYR A 151 -28.34 27.80 19.43
CA TYR A 151 -28.75 26.94 20.54
C TYR A 151 -27.68 25.91 20.93
N LYS A 152 -26.81 25.49 20.00
CA LYS A 152 -25.74 24.50 20.27
C LYS A 152 -24.48 25.08 20.91
N SER A 153 -24.34 26.41 20.91
CA SER A 153 -23.14 27.11 21.39
C SER A 153 -23.34 27.84 22.73
N GLY A 154 -24.49 27.63 23.40
CA GLY A 154 -24.75 28.02 24.79
C GLY A 154 -24.93 26.79 25.65
#